data_AF-A0A800FAP5-F1
#
_entry.id   AF-A0A800FAP5-F1
#
_cell.length_a   1.000
_cell.length_b   1.000
_cell.length_c   1.000
_cell.angle_alpha   90.00
_cell.angle_beta   90.00
_cell.angle_gamma   90.00
#
_symmetry.space_group_name_H-M   'P 1'
#
loop_
_entity.id
_entity.type
_entity.pdbx_description
1 polymer ?
#
loop_
_entity_poly.entity_id
_entity_poly.type
_entity_poly.pdbx_seq_one_letter_code
_entity_poly.pdbx_strand_id
1 'polypeptide(L)'
;MRGLLRPVRGTTARSLRDICRSQVGLRLKEVQRIQRLHSAVVRGLSGLADGDVARRTGYADQAHMIRETRLLLGSTPSEFRARGHAVLSTKSGGRPS
;
A
#
# COMPACT_ATOMS: atom_id res chain seq x y z
N MET A 1 10.78 4.73 -4.27
CA MET A 1 10.97 3.26 -4.17
C MET A 1 10.48 2.56 -5.44
N ARG A 2 11.33 2.44 -6.47
CA ARG A 2 11.07 1.65 -7.68
C ARG A 2 11.93 0.39 -7.61
N GLY A 3 11.33 -0.79 -7.80
CA GLY A 3 12.08 -1.96 -8.26
C GLY A 3 12.02 -3.25 -7.44
N LEU A 4 10.94 -3.59 -6.72
CA LEU A 4 10.97 -4.88 -5.98
C LEU A 4 10.89 -6.13 -6.88
N LEU A 5 10.47 -6.00 -8.14
CA LEU A 5 10.54 -7.09 -9.13
C LEU A 5 10.76 -6.47 -10.52
N ARG A 6 11.96 -6.61 -11.08
CA ARG A 6 12.19 -6.37 -12.51
C ARG A 6 11.63 -7.60 -13.24
N PRO A 7 10.62 -7.48 -14.12
CA PRO A 7 10.11 -8.64 -14.84
C PRO A 7 11.20 -9.13 -15.80
N VAL A 8 11.76 -10.30 -15.49
CA VAL A 8 12.63 -11.03 -16.42
C VAL A 8 11.71 -11.59 -17.50
N ARG A 9 11.96 -11.24 -18.78
CA ARG A 9 11.16 -11.75 -19.90
C ARG A 9 11.20 -13.28 -19.89
N GLY A 10 10.03 -13.94 -19.96
CA GLY A 10 9.91 -15.40 -19.94
C GLY A 10 9.60 -16.03 -18.57
N THR A 11 9.31 -15.25 -17.52
CA THR A 11 9.02 -15.81 -16.18
C THR A 11 7.59 -16.37 -16.09
N THR A 12 7.45 -17.67 -15.78
CA THR A 12 6.13 -18.29 -15.51
C THR A 12 5.58 -17.87 -14.14
N ALA A 13 4.28 -18.08 -13.90
CA ALA A 13 3.66 -17.80 -12.60
C ALA A 13 4.30 -18.61 -11.45
N ARG A 14 4.86 -19.79 -11.73
CA ARG A 14 5.61 -20.60 -10.75
C ARG A 14 6.94 -19.93 -10.41
N SER A 15 7.72 -19.58 -11.43
CA SER A 15 9.00 -18.89 -11.25
C SER A 15 8.86 -17.57 -10.49
N LEU A 16 7.77 -16.81 -10.70
CA LEU A 16 7.50 -15.59 -9.91
C LEU A 16 7.23 -15.90 -8.42
N ARG A 17 6.52 -16.98 -8.11
CA ARG A 17 6.29 -17.39 -6.71
C ARG A 17 7.60 -17.77 -6.03
N ASP A 18 8.42 -18.54 -6.73
CA ASP A 18 9.69 -19.04 -6.19
C ASP A 18 10.68 -17.89 -5.97
N ILE A 19 10.75 -16.92 -6.90
CA ILE A 19 11.55 -15.70 -6.76
C ILE A 19 11.07 -14.85 -5.57
N CYS A 20 9.76 -14.62 -5.43
CA CYS A 20 9.25 -13.86 -4.29
C CYS A 20 9.59 -14.52 -2.96
N ARG A 21 9.43 -15.85 -2.88
CA ARG A 21 9.73 -16.59 -1.66
C ARG A 21 11.23 -16.59 -1.36
N SER A 22 12.09 -16.74 -2.37
CA SER A 22 13.54 -16.78 -2.17
C SER A 22 14.15 -15.41 -1.86
N GLN A 23 13.64 -14.33 -2.44
CA GLN A 23 14.21 -12.99 -2.26
C GLN A 23 13.59 -12.18 -1.12
N VAL A 24 12.29 -12.35 -0.85
CA VAL A 24 11.54 -11.51 0.11
C VAL A 24 11.01 -12.32 1.29
N GLY A 25 11.06 -13.66 1.22
CA GLY A 25 10.49 -14.54 2.25
C GLY A 25 8.95 -14.59 2.27
N LEU A 26 8.30 -13.80 1.41
CA LEU A 26 6.84 -13.68 1.33
C LEU A 26 6.29 -14.42 0.10
N ARG A 27 5.05 -14.92 0.21
CA ARG A 27 4.33 -15.47 -0.94
C ARG A 27 3.99 -14.33 -1.90
N LEU A 28 3.98 -14.61 -3.21
CA LEU A 28 3.62 -13.63 -4.25
C LEU A 28 2.30 -12.91 -3.96
N LYS A 29 1.29 -13.62 -3.43
CA LYS A 29 -0.01 -13.03 -3.07
C LYS A 29 0.12 -12.00 -1.94
N GLU A 30 1.00 -12.23 -0.97
CA GLU A 30 1.24 -11.28 0.13
C GLU A 30 1.95 -10.04 -0.39
N VAL A 31 2.94 -10.21 -1.26
CA VAL A 31 3.62 -9.10 -1.95
C VAL A 31 2.61 -8.26 -2.73
N GLN A 32 1.70 -8.90 -3.48
CA GLN A 32 0.65 -8.19 -4.22
C GLN A 32 -0.31 -7.40 -3.30
N ARG A 33 -0.66 -7.96 -2.13
CA ARG A 33 -1.51 -7.27 -1.14
C ARG A 33 -0.81 -6.01 -0.61
N ILE A 34 0.45 -6.14 -0.22
CA ILE A 34 1.26 -5.00 0.27
C ILE A 34 1.39 -3.92 -0.81
N GLN A 35 1.65 -4.32 -2.07
CA GLN A 35 1.74 -3.38 -3.20
C GLN A 35 0.42 -2.64 -3.46
N ARG A 36 -0.72 -3.35 -3.41
CA ARG A 36 -2.04 -2.72 -3.55
C ARG A 36 -2.31 -1.73 -2.42
N LEU A 37 -2.07 -2.12 -1.18
CA LEU A 37 -2.26 -1.26 -0.01
C LEU A 37 -1.38 -0.01 -0.09
N HIS A 38 -0.09 -0.16 -0.42
CA HIS A 38 0.82 0.97 -0.58
C HIS A 38 0.34 1.93 -1.67
N SER A 39 -0.10 1.42 -2.83
CA SER A 39 -0.69 2.23 -3.90
C SER A 39 -1.94 2.97 -3.44
N ALA A 40 -2.80 2.31 -2.65
CA ALA A 40 -4.02 2.91 -2.13
C ALA A 40 -3.73 4.05 -1.15
N VAL A 41 -2.78 3.85 -0.24
CA VAL A 41 -2.33 4.89 0.69
C VAL A 41 -1.78 6.11 -0.06
N VAL A 42 -0.88 5.91 -1.03
CA VAL A 42 -0.29 7.00 -1.80
C VAL A 42 -1.35 7.81 -2.56
N ARG A 43 -2.31 7.13 -3.21
CA ARG A 43 -3.39 7.79 -3.94
C ARG A 43 -4.41 8.47 -3.02
N GLY A 44 -4.70 7.87 -1.87
CA GLY A 44 -5.55 8.51 -0.87
C GLY A 44 -4.92 9.80 -0.34
N LEU A 45 -3.60 9.80 -0.09
CA LEU A 45 -2.88 10.99 0.36
C LEU A 45 -2.82 12.09 -0.71
N SER A 46 -2.93 11.75 -2.00
CA SER A 46 -3.08 12.74 -3.07
C SER A 46 -4.49 13.32 -3.20
N GLY A 47 -5.39 13.03 -2.25
CA GLY A 47 -6.76 13.57 -2.21
C GLY A 47 -7.79 12.81 -3.05
N LEU A 48 -7.45 11.63 -3.57
CA LEU A 48 -8.40 10.84 -4.34
C LEU A 48 -9.48 10.23 -3.43
N ALA A 49 -10.74 10.27 -3.86
CA ALA A 49 -11.86 9.67 -3.13
C ALA A 49 -11.70 8.14 -2.98
N ASP A 50 -12.09 7.59 -1.83
CA ASP A 50 -11.83 6.18 -1.48
C ASP A 50 -12.42 5.17 -2.48
N GLY A 51 -13.57 5.47 -3.09
CA GLY A 51 -14.15 4.64 -4.15
C GLY A 51 -13.26 4.59 -5.40
N ASP A 52 -12.71 5.72 -5.81
CA ASP A 52 -11.78 5.80 -6.94
C ASP A 52 -10.42 5.17 -6.61
N VAL A 53 -9.95 5.33 -5.37
CA VAL A 53 -8.73 4.64 -4.89
C VAL A 53 -8.92 3.14 -5.05
N ALA A 54 -10.00 2.57 -4.50
CA ALA A 54 -10.28 1.15 -4.57
C ALA A 54 -10.25 0.61 -6.01
N ARG A 55 -10.99 1.28 -6.90
CA ARG A 55 -11.07 0.93 -8.33
C ARG A 55 -9.71 1.00 -9.03
N ARG A 56 -8.90 2.02 -8.74
CA ARG A 56 -7.61 2.24 -9.41
C ARG A 56 -6.46 1.38 -8.86
N THR A 57 -6.61 0.80 -7.68
CA THR A 57 -5.56 -0.02 -7.04
C THR A 57 -5.87 -1.51 -7.01
N GLY A 58 -6.94 -1.94 -7.68
CA GLY A 58 -7.28 -3.36 -7.85
C GLY A 58 -8.00 -3.97 -6.65
N TYR A 59 -8.70 -3.15 -5.85
CA TYR A 59 -9.73 -3.64 -4.94
C TYR A 59 -11.03 -3.85 -5.70
N ALA A 60 -11.81 -4.83 -5.26
CA ALA A 60 -13.13 -5.10 -5.82
C ALA A 60 -14.11 -3.93 -5.57
N ASP A 61 -14.03 -3.37 -4.36
CA ASP A 61 -14.83 -2.24 -3.90
C ASP A 61 -14.13 -1.55 -2.72
N GLN A 62 -14.71 -0.44 -2.26
CA GLN A 62 -14.21 0.31 -1.10
C GLN A 62 -14.25 -0.49 0.20
N ALA A 63 -15.24 -1.37 0.40
CA ALA A 63 -15.36 -2.17 1.62
C ALA A 63 -14.23 -3.20 1.75
N HIS A 64 -13.84 -3.84 0.64
CA HIS A 64 -12.68 -4.71 0.55
C HIS A 64 -11.39 -3.94 0.88
N MET A 65 -11.21 -2.74 0.33
CA MET A 65 -10.06 -1.88 0.67
C MET A 65 -10.01 -1.55 2.17
N ILE A 66 -11.15 -1.15 2.77
CA ILE A 66 -11.22 -0.82 4.20
C ILE A 66 -10.87 -2.02 5.08
N ARG A 67 -11.39 -3.22 4.76
CA ARG A 67 -11.07 -4.45 5.49
C ARG A 67 -9.57 -4.77 5.43
N GLU A 68 -8.95 -4.65 4.26
CA GLU A 68 -7.52 -4.91 4.12
C GLU A 68 -6.66 -3.84 4.84
N THR A 69 -7.07 -2.58 4.80
CA THR A 69 -6.37 -1.49 5.50
C THR A 69 -6.42 -1.71 7.02
N ARG A 70 -7.59 -2.10 7.56
CA ARG A 70 -7.71 -2.43 8.99
C ARG A 70 -6.84 -3.61 9.37
N LEU A 71 -6.83 -4.67 8.55
CA LEU A 71 -6.03 -5.86 8.82
C LEU A 71 -4.52 -5.57 8.83
N LEU A 72 -4.04 -4.72 7.91
CA LEU A 72 -2.61 -4.52 7.70
C LEU A 72 -2.04 -3.29 8.42
N LEU A 73 -2.84 -2.24 8.64
CA LEU A 73 -2.41 -0.97 9.26
C LEU A 73 -3.12 -0.67 10.58
N GLY A 74 -4.07 -1.51 10.99
CA GLY A 74 -4.85 -1.33 12.23
C GLY A 74 -5.88 -0.19 12.18
N SER A 75 -6.09 0.46 11.02
CA SER A 75 -7.02 1.58 10.89
C SER A 75 -7.70 1.61 9.52
N THR A 76 -8.71 2.46 9.37
CA THR A 76 -9.30 2.78 8.06
C THR A 76 -8.35 3.67 7.24
N PRO A 77 -8.56 3.80 5.91
CA PRO A 77 -7.80 4.72 5.07
C PRO A 77 -7.90 6.18 5.56
N SER A 78 -9.09 6.64 5.93
CA SER A 78 -9.31 8.01 6.43
C SER A 78 -8.57 8.27 7.74
N GLU A 79 -8.64 7.35 8.70
CA GLU A 79 -7.89 7.45 9.97
C GLU A 79 -6.38 7.45 9.74
N PHE A 80 -5.90 6.62 8.82
CA PHE A 80 -4.48 6.59 8.47
C PHE A 80 -4.01 7.94 7.89
N ARG A 81 -4.79 8.53 6.97
CA ARG A 81 -4.51 9.85 6.40
C ARG A 81 -4.53 10.94 7.47
N ALA A 82 -5.55 10.95 8.33
CA ALA A 82 -5.66 11.93 9.41
C ALA A 82 -4.43 11.90 10.34
N ARG A 83 -3.95 10.70 10.71
CA ARG A 83 -2.70 10.55 11.49
C ARG A 83 -1.48 11.10 10.73
N GLY A 84 -1.36 10.79 9.44
CA GLY A 84 -0.28 11.32 8.60
C GLY A 84 -0.27 12.85 8.54
N HIS A 85 -1.43 13.48 8.35
CA HIS A 85 -1.55 14.93 8.37
C HIS A 85 -1.23 15.53 9.75
N ALA A 86 -1.67 14.90 10.85
CA ALA A 86 -1.34 15.35 12.19
C ALA A 86 0.19 15.36 12.46
N VAL A 87 0.89 14.29 12.07
CA VAL A 87 2.36 14.20 12.22
C VAL A 87 3.08 15.28 11.41
N LEU A 88 2.60 15.61 10.21
CA LEU A 88 3.16 16.68 9.39
C LEU A 88 2.91 18.06 10.01
N SER A 89 1.74 18.29 10.61
CA SER A 89 1.40 19.53 11.30
C SER A 89 2.17 19.74 12.61
N THR A 90 2.61 18.67 13.29
CA THR A 90 3.43 18.79 14.51
C THR A 90 4.87 19.19 14.20
N LYS A 91 5.42 18.82 13.03
CA LYS A 91 6.80 19.16 12.65
C LYS A 91 7.02 20.61 12.20
N SER A 92 5.96 21.42 12.08
CA SER A 92 6.04 22.86 11.79
C SER A 92 6.12 23.75 13.04
N GLY A 93 6.09 23.19 14.25
CA GLY A 93 6.35 23.92 15.50
C GLY A 93 7.84 23.89 15.86
N GLY A 94 8.47 25.07 15.93
CA GLY A 94 9.92 25.27 15.98
C GLY A 94 10.68 24.61 17.13
N ARG A 95 11.99 24.48 16.90
CA ARG A 95 13.02 24.07 17.84
C ARG A 95 13.14 25.15 18.95
N PRO A 96 13.03 24.84 20.25
CA PRO A 96 13.25 25.83 21.30
C PRO A 96 14.73 26.21 21.34
N SER A 97 14.97 27.52 21.47
CA SER A 97 16.28 28.13 21.71
C SER A 97 16.67 28.01 23.18
#